data_AF-A0A2A4M9E0-F1
#
_entry.id   AF-A0A2A4M9E0-F1
#
_cell.length_a   1.000
_cell.length_b   1.000
_cell.length_c   1.000
_cell.angle_alpha   90.00
_cell.angle_beta   90.00
_cell.angle_gamma   90.00
#
_symmetry.space_group_name_H-M   'P 1'
#
loop_
_entity.id
_entity.type
_entity.pdbx_description
1 polymer ?
#
loop_
_entity_poly.entity_id
_entity_poly.type
_entity_poly.pdbx_seq_one_letter_code
_entity_poly.pdbx_strand_id
1 'polypeptide(L)'
;MRKVHISGKKFKVALAALTGEKLSDICSRYEVSSSLVHKWKKQLKDQGSVVFSQSKQTVESSHTKELSKLYERIGKLTTELDFLKKVLGD
;
A
#
# COMPACT_ATOMS: atom_id res chain seq x y z
N MET A 1 9.30 -5.93 -11.92
CA MET A 1 10.40 -5.41 -11.08
C MET A 1 10.42 -3.88 -11.03
N ARG A 2 9.44 -3.19 -10.45
CA ARG A 2 9.44 -1.70 -10.46
C ARG A 2 8.67 -1.15 -9.27
N LYS A 3 9.37 -0.39 -8.40
CA LYS A 3 8.90 0.64 -7.44
C LYS A 3 9.81 0.75 -6.19
N VAL A 4 10.61 -0.28 -5.87
CA VAL A 4 11.43 -0.32 -4.65
C VAL A 4 12.45 0.83 -4.58
N HIS A 5 13.13 1.14 -5.69
CA HIS A 5 14.10 2.25 -5.74
C HIS A 5 13.46 3.64 -5.53
N ILE A 6 12.20 3.81 -5.93
CA ILE A 6 11.49 5.09 -5.81
C ILE A 6 11.13 5.36 -4.35
N SER A 7 10.77 4.33 -3.58
CA SER A 7 10.45 4.46 -2.16
C SER A 7 11.68 4.87 -1.32
N GLY A 8 12.85 4.28 -1.60
CA GLY A 8 14.09 4.62 -0.90
C GLY A 8 14.55 6.07 -1.14
N LYS A 9 14.44 6.57 -2.38
CA LYS A 9 14.76 7.97 -2.71
C LYS A 9 13.78 8.93 -2.01
N LYS A 10 12.48 8.64 -2.03
CA LYS A 10 11.45 9.45 -1.34
C LYS A 10 11.69 9.55 0.16
N PHE A 11 12.04 8.43 0.79
CA PHE A 11 12.34 8.39 2.23
C PHE A 11 13.56 9.27 2.56
N LYS A 12 14.66 9.15 1.81
CA LYS A 12 15.86 9.97 2.02
C LYS A 12 15.59 11.47 1.84
N VAL A 13 14.84 11.85 0.81
CA VAL A 13 14.45 13.25 0.57
C VAL A 13 13.57 13.79 1.70
N ALA A 14 12.57 13.02 2.13
CA ALA A 14 11.69 13.42 3.22
C ALA A 14 12.44 13.52 4.56
N LEU A 15 13.42 12.63 4.80
CA LEU A 15 14.25 12.64 6.00
C LEU A 15 15.19 13.85 6.02
N ALA A 16 15.88 14.15 4.91
CA ALA A 16 16.71 15.36 4.76
C ALA A 16 15.90 16.66 4.97
N ALA A 17 14.66 16.68 4.49
CA ALA A 17 13.74 17.81 4.69
C ALA A 17 13.22 17.93 6.14
N LEU A 18 13.29 16.85 6.92
CA LEU A 18 12.91 16.81 8.33
C LEU A 18 14.08 17.23 9.23
N THR A 19 15.32 16.85 8.88
CA THR A 19 16.55 17.20 9.62
C THR A 19 16.96 18.66 9.46
N GLY A 20 16.30 19.43 8.57
CA GLY A 20 16.50 20.88 8.45
C GLY A 20 17.48 21.30 7.36
N GLU A 21 17.83 20.43 6.42
CA GLU A 21 18.58 20.85 5.23
C GLU A 21 17.76 21.87 4.41
N LYS A 22 18.44 22.83 3.78
CA LYS A 22 17.79 23.84 2.95
C LYS A 22 17.08 23.15 1.78
N LEU A 23 15.81 23.48 1.57
CA LEU A 23 15.01 22.91 0.47
C LEU A 23 15.67 23.10 -0.90
N SER A 24 16.37 24.21 -1.11
CA SER A 24 17.14 24.49 -2.34
C SER A 24 18.20 23.42 -2.63
N ASP A 25 18.92 22.98 -1.61
CA ASP A 25 20.01 22.01 -1.74
C ASP A 25 19.44 20.60 -1.94
N ILE A 26 18.32 20.28 -1.29
CA ILE A 26 17.59 19.01 -1.49
C ILE A 26 17.01 18.93 -2.90
N CYS A 27 16.37 20.00 -3.37
CA CYS A 27 15.80 20.05 -4.72
C CYS A 27 16.88 19.90 -5.79
N SER A 28 18.05 20.49 -5.57
CA SER A 28 19.20 20.39 -6.47
C SER A 28 19.88 19.01 -6.41
N ARG A 29 20.11 18.45 -5.22
CA ARG A 29 20.77 17.13 -5.07
C ARG A 29 19.95 15.96 -5.59
N TYR A 30 18.63 16.03 -5.43
CA TYR A 30 17.75 14.91 -5.76
C TYR A 30 16.91 15.17 -7.00
N GLU A 31 17.06 16.33 -7.65
CA GLU A 31 16.28 16.76 -8.83
C GLU A 31 14.76 16.68 -8.59
N VAL A 32 14.32 17.16 -7.42
CA VAL A 32 12.92 17.08 -6.99
C VAL A 32 12.35 18.48 -6.82
N SER A 33 11.11 18.70 -7.28
CA SER A 33 10.41 19.97 -7.03
C SER A 33 10.11 20.17 -5.54
N SER A 34 10.22 21.42 -5.07
CA SER A 34 9.95 21.81 -3.67
C SER A 34 8.56 21.37 -3.18
N SER A 35 7.54 21.40 -4.06
CA SER A 35 6.18 20.93 -3.74
C SER A 35 6.14 19.43 -3.39
N LEU A 36 6.96 18.61 -4.06
CA LEU A 36 7.07 17.18 -3.77
C LEU A 36 7.81 16.94 -2.45
N VAL A 37 8.85 17.73 -2.15
CA VAL A 37 9.59 17.65 -0.88
C VAL A 37 8.66 17.96 0.30
N HIS A 38 7.85 19.02 0.20
CA HIS A 38 6.85 19.35 1.23
C HIS A 38 5.81 18.23 1.40
N LYS A 39 5.31 17.68 0.28
CA LYS A 39 4.35 16.57 0.30
C LYS A 39 4.94 15.33 0.98
N TRP A 40 6.17 14.96 0.65
CA TRP A 40 6.82 13.78 1.23
C TRP A 40 7.25 14.00 2.69
N LYS A 41 7.65 15.21 3.07
CA LYS A 41 7.89 15.57 4.48
C LYS A 41 6.61 15.40 5.31
N LYS A 42 5.47 15.89 4.81
CA LYS A 42 4.17 15.70 5.48
C LYS A 42 3.79 14.23 5.55
N GLN A 43 3.91 13.50 4.44
CA GLN A 43 3.63 12.06 4.42
C GLN A 43 4.53 11.28 5.38
N LEU A 44 5.82 11.60 5.49
CA LEU A 44 6.73 10.94 6.43
C LEU A 44 6.36 11.26 7.88
N LYS A 45 5.94 12.49 8.18
CA LYS A 45 5.49 12.88 9.52
C LYS A 45 4.20 12.16 9.92
N ASP A 46 3.21 12.12 9.03
CA ASP A 46 1.90 11.53 9.30
C ASP A 46 1.95 10.00 9.27
N GLN A 47 2.62 9.42 8.26
CA GLN A 47 2.74 7.97 8.12
C GLN A 47 3.87 7.38 8.95
N GLY A 48 4.82 8.18 9.44
CA GLY A 48 5.92 7.70 10.28
C GLY A 48 5.42 7.02 11.53
N SER A 49 4.44 7.62 12.22
CA SER A 49 3.75 7.01 13.36
C SER A 49 3.07 5.68 12.98
N VAL A 50 2.47 5.63 11.80
CA VAL A 50 1.78 4.43 11.27
C VAL A 50 2.77 3.30 10.91
N VAL A 51 4.01 3.62 10.52
CA VAL A 51 5.06 2.61 10.27
C VAL A 51 5.48 1.91 11.56
N PHE A 52 5.53 2.63 12.68
CA PHE A 52 5.81 2.04 13.99
C PHE A 52 4.57 1.42 14.65
N SER A 53 3.36 1.75 14.18
CA SER A 53 2.15 1.02 14.58
C SER A 53 2.16 -0.36 13.92
N GLN A 54 2.31 -1.41 14.73
CA GLN A 54 2.44 -2.82 14.36
C GLN A 54 1.20 -3.42 13.65
N SER A 55 0.30 -2.60 13.12
CA SER A 55 -1.02 -2.97 12.65
C SER A 55 -1.12 -3.24 11.14
N LYS A 56 -0.13 -2.83 10.33
CA LYS A 56 -0.19 -3.04 8.87
C LYS A 56 -0.15 -4.51 8.45
N GLN A 57 0.60 -5.36 9.17
CA GLN A 57 0.61 -6.80 8.92
C GLN A 57 -0.75 -7.45 9.22
N THR A 58 -1.46 -6.94 10.22
CA THR A 58 -2.77 -7.45 10.61
C THR A 58 -3.83 -7.16 9.56
N VAL A 59 -3.83 -5.96 8.96
CA VAL A 59 -4.85 -5.56 7.97
C VAL A 59 -4.71 -6.30 6.64
N GLU A 60 -3.48 -6.53 6.15
CA GLU A 60 -3.30 -7.36 4.94
C GLU A 60 -3.66 -8.84 5.21
N SER A 61 -3.37 -9.33 6.42
CA SER A 61 -3.75 -10.70 6.82
C SER A 61 -5.26 -10.89 7.00
N SER A 62 -6.00 -9.86 7.42
CA SER A 62 -7.46 -9.94 7.54
C SER A 62 -8.12 -9.87 6.17
N HIS A 63 -7.63 -8.99 5.29
CA HIS A 63 -8.15 -8.85 3.94
C HIS A 63 -7.95 -10.12 3.10
N THR A 64 -6.78 -10.75 3.21
CA THR A 64 -6.49 -12.03 2.54
C THR A 64 -7.38 -13.17 3.05
N LYS A 65 -7.66 -13.23 4.36
CA LYS A 65 -8.60 -14.19 4.96
C LYS A 65 -10.04 -13.97 4.47
N GLU A 66 -10.49 -12.72 4.38
CA GLU A 66 -11.83 -12.39 3.87
C GLU A 66 -11.97 -12.75 2.40
N LEU A 67 -10.97 -12.44 1.57
CA LEU A 67 -10.95 -12.83 0.16
C LEU A 67 -10.99 -14.34 0.00
N SER A 68 -10.23 -15.09 0.78
CA SER A 68 -10.26 -16.57 0.75
C SER A 68 -11.65 -17.11 1.07
N LYS A 69 -12.32 -16.57 2.10
CA LYS A 69 -13.69 -16.97 2.46
C LYS A 69 -14.68 -16.64 1.35
N LEU A 70 -14.51 -15.50 0.69
CA LEU A 70 -15.38 -15.08 -0.41
C LEU A 70 -15.23 -16.02 -1.62
N TYR A 71 -14.00 -16.37 -2.00
CA TYR A 71 -13.75 -17.33 -3.08
C TYR A 71 -14.31 -18.73 -2.76
N GLU A 72 -14.17 -19.19 -1.52
CA GLU A 72 -14.76 -20.47 -1.08
C GLU A 72 -16.29 -20.45 -1.20
N ARG A 73 -16.93 -19.34 -0.81
CA ARG A 73 -18.39 -19.19 -0.91
C ARG A 73 -18.86 -19.18 -2.37
N ILE A 74 -18.13 -18.48 -3.24
CA ILE A 74 -18.41 -18.48 -4.68
C ILE A 74 -18.29 -19.90 -5.24
N GLY A 75 -17.20 -20.61 -4.93
CA GLY A 75 -17.01 -21.99 -5.39
C GLY A 75 -18.16 -22.90 -4.95
N LYS A 76 -18.57 -22.83 -3.67
CA LYS A 76 -19.73 -23.57 -3.15
C LYS A 76 -21.01 -23.25 -3.91
N LEU A 77 -21.32 -21.97 -4.09
CA LEU A 77 -22.51 -21.53 -4.83
C LEU A 77 -22.47 -21.99 -6.29
N THR A 78 -21.32 -21.94 -6.96
CA THR A 78 -21.17 -22.45 -8.32
C THR A 78 -21.45 -23.95 -8.38
N THR A 79 -20.88 -24.73 -7.46
CA THR A 79 -21.14 -26.17 -7.41
C THR A 79 -22.58 -26.52 -7.08
N GLU A 80 -23.23 -25.76 -6.19
CA GLU A 80 -24.65 -25.92 -5.86
C GLU A 80 -25.53 -25.59 -7.08
N LEU A 81 -25.22 -24.52 -7.81
CA LEU A 81 -25.93 -24.16 -9.04
C LEU A 81 -25.74 -25.19 -10.14
N ASP A 82 -24.52 -25.68 -10.35
CA ASP A 82 -24.24 -26.72 -11.36
C ASP A 82 -24.93 -28.03 -11.01
N PHE A 83 -24.98 -28.39 -9.72
CA PHE A 83 -25.74 -29.54 -9.23
C PHE A 83 -27.24 -29.36 -9.47
N LEU A 84 -27.80 -28.21 -9.09
CA LEU A 84 -29.21 -27.91 -9.29
C LEU A 84 -29.57 -27.94 -10.78
N LYS A 85 -28.79 -27.32 -11.67
CA LYS A 85 -28.99 -27.41 -13.12
C LYS A 85 -28.98 -28.84 -13.64
N LYS A 86 -28.04 -29.65 -13.16
CA LYS A 86 -27.93 -31.07 -13.56
C LYS A 86 -29.09 -31.93 -13.08
N VAL A 87 -29.63 -31.65 -11.88
CA VAL A 87 -30.73 -32.42 -11.28
C VAL A 87 -32.10 -31.97 -11.79
N LEU A 88 -32.29 -30.66 -11.95
CA LEU A 88 -33.56 -30.10 -12.42
C LEU A 88 -33.75 -30.23 -13.94
N GLY A 89 -32.68 -30.51 -14.68
CA GLY A 89 -32.72 -30.75 -16.12
C GLY A 89 -33.09 -29.49 -16.89
N ASP A 90 -32.10 -28.86 -17.51
CA ASP A 90 -32.36 -28.22 -18.80
C ASP A 90 -32.43 -29.31 -19.88
#